data_AF-R7GLG8-F1
#
_entry.id   AF-R7GLG8-F1
#
_cell.length_a   1.000
_cell.length_b   1.000
_cell.length_c   1.000
_cell.angle_alpha   90.00
_cell.angle_beta   90.00
_cell.angle_gamma   90.00
#
_symmetry.space_group_name_H-M   'P 1'
#
loop_
_entity.id
_entity.type
_entity.pdbx_description
1 polymer ?
#
loop_
_entity_poly.entity_id
_entity_poly.type
_entity_poly.pdbx_seq_one_letter_code
_entity_poly.pdbx_strand_id
1 'polypeptide(L)'
;MLNIAVCVSGGGTDLQSIIDACEAGKINGQIRLVISNRKKAYGLERARLHGIQAEWIKDEDEILKRFEEEKIDVVVLAGYLAIVGDKLIEQYKNRIINIHPSLIPSFCGPGFYGMHVHEAVFKRGVKVSGATVHFVTGEVDGGPIILQRAVDISDLETPEDIQARVLEIEHEILPEAVALYCEGRVSVENERVKIS
;
A
#
# COMPACT_ATOMS: atom_id res chain seq x y z
N MET A 1 -12.92 0.10 -16.32
CA MET A 1 -11.90 -0.55 -15.49
C MET A 1 -10.79 0.47 -15.28
N LEU A 2 -10.40 0.72 -14.04
CA LEU A 2 -9.37 1.70 -13.73
C LEU A 2 -7.97 1.13 -13.96
N ASN A 3 -7.04 1.96 -14.42
CA ASN A 3 -5.63 1.63 -14.57
C ASN A 3 -4.88 1.84 -13.25
N ILE A 4 -4.27 0.77 -12.74
CA ILE A 4 -3.57 0.77 -11.46
C ILE A 4 -2.06 0.80 -11.73
N ALA A 5 -1.34 1.67 -11.02
CA ALA A 5 0.09 1.53 -10.81
C ALA A 5 0.36 0.99 -9.41
N VAL A 6 1.32 0.08 -9.27
CA VAL A 6 1.75 -0.41 -7.95
C VAL A 6 3.23 -0.08 -7.74
N CYS A 7 3.54 0.58 -6.62
CA CYS A 7 4.91 0.92 -6.23
C CYS A 7 5.39 -0.03 -5.13
N VAL A 8 6.60 -0.57 -5.27
CA VAL A 8 7.20 -1.54 -4.32
C VAL A 8 8.65 -1.21 -4.00
N SER A 9 9.16 -1.66 -2.84
CA SER A 9 10.60 -1.58 -2.52
C SER A 9 11.25 -2.92 -2.18
N GLY A 10 10.49 -4.00 -2.08
CA GLY A 10 10.96 -5.27 -1.52
C GLY A 10 10.40 -6.53 -2.18
N GLY A 11 9.98 -7.48 -1.35
CA GLY A 11 9.51 -8.81 -1.77
C GLY A 11 8.22 -8.80 -2.59
N GLY A 12 7.39 -7.76 -2.47
CA GLY A 12 6.17 -7.57 -3.25
C GLY A 12 5.06 -8.59 -2.94
N THR A 13 4.93 -9.04 -1.70
CA THR A 13 3.85 -9.95 -1.29
C THR A 13 2.49 -9.25 -1.30
N ASP A 14 2.41 -7.99 -0.88
CA ASP A 14 1.22 -7.14 -1.10
C ASP A 14 0.91 -6.90 -2.59
N LEU A 15 1.94 -6.74 -3.42
CA LEU A 15 1.74 -6.68 -4.86
C LEU A 15 1.10 -7.98 -5.37
N GLN A 16 1.55 -9.15 -4.87
CA GLN A 16 0.97 -10.43 -5.26
C GLN A 16 -0.52 -10.51 -4.90
N SER A 17 -0.91 -10.08 -3.70
CA SER A 17 -2.33 -10.13 -3.30
C SER A 17 -3.21 -9.25 -4.20
N ILE A 18 -2.71 -8.10 -4.68
CA ILE A 18 -3.41 -7.24 -5.65
C ILE A 18 -3.47 -7.91 -7.04
N ILE A 19 -2.38 -8.53 -7.50
CA ILE A 19 -2.35 -9.29 -8.77
C ILE A 19 -3.41 -10.39 -8.74
N ASP A 20 -3.38 -11.23 -7.71
CA ASP A 20 -4.28 -12.37 -7.55
C ASP A 20 -5.75 -11.89 -7.49
N ALA A 21 -6.01 -10.77 -6.82
CA ALA A 21 -7.35 -10.18 -6.73
C ALA A 21 -7.84 -9.59 -8.07
N CYS A 22 -6.97 -8.99 -8.87
CA CYS A 22 -7.29 -8.56 -10.24
C CYS A 22 -7.62 -9.76 -11.13
N GLU A 23 -6.78 -10.80 -11.12
CA GLU A 23 -6.97 -12.01 -11.93
C GLU A 23 -8.23 -12.80 -11.55
N ALA A 24 -8.58 -12.81 -10.26
CA ALA A 24 -9.81 -13.38 -9.76
C ALA A 24 -11.06 -12.52 -10.03
N GLY A 25 -10.91 -11.33 -10.64
CA GLY A 25 -12.01 -10.41 -10.91
C GLY A 25 -12.61 -9.75 -9.67
N LYS A 26 -11.91 -9.77 -8.53
CA LYS A 26 -12.33 -9.11 -7.28
C LYS A 26 -12.07 -7.60 -7.31
N ILE A 27 -11.08 -7.16 -8.07
CA ILE A 27 -10.80 -5.74 -8.31
C ILE A 27 -11.24 -5.41 -9.74
N ASN A 28 -12.16 -4.46 -9.91
CA ASN A 28 -12.55 -3.93 -11.23
C ASN A 28 -11.50 -2.93 -11.77
N GLY A 29 -10.25 -3.37 -11.83
CA GLY A 29 -9.08 -2.59 -12.20
C GLY A 29 -8.03 -3.47 -12.87
N GLN A 30 -7.10 -2.85 -13.59
CA GLN A 30 -5.98 -3.53 -14.24
C GLN A 30 -4.67 -2.91 -13.81
N ILE A 31 -3.74 -3.73 -13.33
CA ILE A 31 -2.36 -3.29 -13.07
C ILE A 31 -1.67 -3.07 -14.41
N ARG A 32 -1.41 -1.81 -14.75
CA ARG A 32 -0.72 -1.40 -15.98
C ARG A 32 0.79 -1.33 -15.80
N LEU A 33 1.23 -0.93 -14.61
CA LEU A 33 2.63 -0.65 -14.34
C LEU A 33 2.99 -0.98 -12.89
N VAL A 34 4.11 -1.65 -12.70
CA VAL A 34 4.75 -1.81 -11.40
C VAL A 34 6.07 -1.03 -11.41
N ILE A 35 6.24 -0.13 -10.46
CA ILE A 35 7.47 0.64 -10.28
C ILE A 35 8.15 0.18 -9.00
N SER A 36 9.48 0.10 -9.04
CA SER A 36 10.29 0.00 -7.83
C SER A 36 11.34 1.10 -7.79
N ASN A 37 11.58 1.66 -6.61
CA ASN A 37 12.73 2.52 -6.34
C ASN A 37 14.04 1.71 -6.14
N ARG A 38 13.94 0.37 -6.02
CA ARG A 38 15.07 -0.56 -5.88
C ARG A 38 15.16 -1.52 -7.07
N LYS A 39 16.27 -1.46 -7.80
CA LYS A 39 16.50 -2.28 -9.02
C LYS A 39 16.36 -3.78 -8.81
N LYS A 40 16.66 -4.27 -7.60
CA LYS A 40 16.64 -5.69 -7.23
C LYS A 40 15.40 -6.11 -6.43
N ALA A 41 14.35 -5.27 -6.37
CA ALA A 41 13.11 -5.65 -5.69
C ALA A 41 12.47 -6.85 -6.38
N TYR A 42 12.19 -7.92 -5.62
CA TYR A 42 11.56 -9.12 -6.16
C TYR A 42 10.12 -8.87 -6.63
N GLY A 43 9.46 -7.82 -6.12
CA GLY A 43 8.16 -7.37 -6.65
C GLY A 43 8.18 -7.05 -8.15
N LEU A 44 9.31 -6.59 -8.71
CA LEU A 44 9.43 -6.42 -10.16
C LEU A 44 9.36 -7.75 -10.92
N GLU A 45 9.90 -8.82 -10.33
CA GLU A 45 9.86 -10.15 -10.93
C GLU A 45 8.45 -10.73 -10.88
N ARG A 46 7.75 -10.58 -9.74
CA ARG A 46 6.34 -10.96 -9.62
C ARG A 46 5.49 -10.33 -10.72
N ALA A 47 5.64 -9.03 -10.94
CA ALA A 47 4.93 -8.34 -12.02
C ALA A 47 5.20 -8.97 -13.39
N ARG A 48 6.46 -9.25 -13.73
CA ARG A 48 6.84 -9.86 -15.02
C ARG A 48 6.28 -11.25 -15.23
N LEU A 49 6.25 -12.08 -14.18
CA LEU A 49 5.69 -13.44 -14.25
C LEU A 49 4.19 -13.43 -14.63
N HIS A 50 3.49 -12.35 -14.30
CA HIS A 50 2.09 -12.13 -14.66
C HIS A 50 1.91 -11.24 -15.90
N GLY A 51 2.98 -11.00 -16.68
CA GLY A 51 2.93 -10.21 -17.91
C GLY A 51 2.68 -8.70 -17.69
N ILE A 52 2.89 -8.20 -16.47
CA ILE A 52 2.71 -6.78 -16.13
C ILE A 52 4.03 -6.04 -16.38
N GLN A 53 3.93 -4.83 -16.93
CA GLN A 53 5.08 -3.96 -17.16
C GLN A 53 5.72 -3.57 -15.83
N ALA A 54 7.05 -3.75 -15.72
CA ALA A 54 7.77 -3.63 -14.45
C ALA A 54 9.10 -2.88 -14.60
N GLU A 55 9.18 -1.68 -14.03
CA GLU A 55 10.26 -0.72 -14.24
C GLU A 55 10.94 -0.33 -12.93
N TRP A 56 12.26 -0.10 -12.99
CA TRP A 56 13.01 0.49 -11.89
C TRP A 56 13.22 1.97 -12.18
N ILE A 57 12.56 2.82 -11.40
CA ILE A 57 12.57 4.27 -11.57
C ILE A 57 12.74 4.90 -10.19
N LYS A 58 13.62 5.91 -10.10
CA LYS A 58 13.83 6.68 -8.86
C LYS A 58 13.42 8.13 -8.99
N ASP A 59 13.47 8.66 -10.20
CA ASP A 59 13.17 10.05 -10.48
C ASP A 59 11.64 10.24 -10.51
N GLU A 60 11.15 11.18 -9.71
CA GLU A 60 9.71 11.41 -9.58
C GLU A 60 9.09 11.98 -10.87
N ASP A 61 9.81 12.83 -11.59
CA ASP A 61 9.32 13.40 -12.85
C ASP A 61 9.21 12.28 -13.92
N GLU A 62 10.14 11.31 -13.92
CA GLU A 62 10.03 10.10 -14.74
C GLU A 62 8.84 9.21 -14.32
N ILE A 63 8.60 9.00 -13.02
CA ILE A 63 7.43 8.26 -12.52
C ILE A 63 6.13 8.93 -13.02
N LEU A 64 6.00 10.24 -12.87
CA LEU A 64 4.84 11.01 -13.31
C LEU A 64 4.62 10.87 -14.81
N LYS A 65 5.68 10.97 -15.61
CA LYS A 65 5.61 10.77 -17.06
C LYS A 65 5.10 9.37 -17.42
N ARG A 66 5.62 8.33 -16.78
CA ARG A 66 5.15 6.95 -17.00
C ARG A 66 3.70 6.76 -16.57
N PHE A 67 3.28 7.39 -15.47
CA PHE A 67 1.89 7.34 -15.02
C PHE A 67 0.94 8.04 -16.00
N GLU A 68 1.36 9.13 -16.62
CA GLU A 68 0.60 9.79 -17.70
C GLU A 68 0.51 8.91 -18.95
N GLU A 69 1.63 8.35 -19.41
CA GLU A 69 1.70 7.48 -20.60
C GLU A 69 0.83 6.23 -20.45
N GLU A 70 0.84 5.60 -19.27
CA GLU A 70 0.00 4.44 -18.96
C GLU A 70 -1.43 4.80 -18.51
N LYS A 71 -1.77 6.09 -18.47
CA LYS A 71 -3.08 6.63 -18.06
C LYS A 71 -3.53 6.11 -16.70
N ILE A 72 -2.64 6.19 -15.71
CA ILE A 72 -2.87 5.65 -14.37
C ILE A 72 -3.99 6.42 -13.66
N ASP A 73 -4.97 5.66 -13.17
CA ASP A 73 -6.14 6.14 -12.44
C ASP A 73 -5.92 6.14 -10.92
N VAL A 74 -5.15 5.17 -10.41
CA VAL A 74 -4.84 5.03 -8.98
C VAL A 74 -3.46 4.43 -8.78
N VAL A 75 -2.75 4.91 -7.76
CA VAL A 75 -1.44 4.43 -7.35
C VAL A 75 -1.59 3.66 -6.04
N VAL A 76 -1.00 2.47 -5.95
CA VAL A 76 -0.99 1.66 -4.74
C VAL A 76 0.43 1.48 -4.25
N LEU A 77 0.71 1.87 -3.02
CA LEU A 77 1.99 1.67 -2.35
C LEU A 77 1.94 0.34 -1.59
N ALA A 78 2.62 -0.68 -2.13
CA ALA A 78 2.64 -2.04 -1.61
C ALA A 78 4.03 -2.35 -1.05
N GLY A 79 4.27 -1.93 0.20
CA GLY A 79 5.61 -1.97 0.81
C GLY A 79 6.61 -1.04 0.11
N TYR A 80 6.16 0.15 -0.29
CA TYR A 80 7.01 1.20 -0.85
C TYR A 80 7.64 2.04 0.27
N LEU A 81 8.97 2.09 0.31
CA LEU A 81 9.72 2.67 1.43
C LEU A 81 10.31 4.06 1.14
N ALA A 82 10.08 4.60 -0.06
CA ALA A 82 10.48 5.98 -0.36
C ALA A 82 9.34 6.94 -0.05
N ILE A 83 9.72 8.15 0.36
CA ILE A 83 8.79 9.26 0.54
C ILE A 83 8.22 9.63 -0.83
N VAL A 84 6.90 9.80 -0.88
CA VAL A 84 6.18 10.31 -2.05
C VAL A 84 6.33 11.83 -2.04
N GLY A 85 6.81 12.43 -3.12
CA GLY A 85 6.99 13.87 -3.20
C GLY A 85 5.68 14.61 -3.45
N ASP A 86 5.70 15.91 -3.12
CA ASP A 86 4.52 16.77 -3.13
C ASP A 86 3.85 16.84 -4.52
N LYS A 87 4.63 16.84 -5.61
CA LYS A 87 4.07 16.89 -6.97
C LYS A 87 3.18 15.69 -7.25
N LEU A 88 3.63 14.49 -6.87
CA LEU A 88 2.88 13.26 -7.08
C LEU A 88 1.62 13.25 -6.21
N ILE A 89 1.73 13.69 -4.95
CA ILE A 89 0.60 13.82 -4.02
C ILE A 89 -0.45 14.80 -4.55
N GLU A 90 -0.03 15.96 -5.08
CA GLU A 90 -0.92 16.96 -5.64
C GLU A 90 -1.66 16.43 -6.89
N GLN A 91 -0.93 15.81 -7.82
CA GLN A 91 -1.50 15.29 -9.07
C GLN A 91 -2.42 14.08 -8.85
N TYR A 92 -2.12 13.25 -7.85
CA TYR A 92 -2.89 12.06 -7.48
C TYR A 92 -3.59 12.21 -6.13
N LYS A 93 -4.04 13.43 -5.79
CA LYS A 93 -4.75 13.70 -4.54
C LYS A 93 -5.96 12.78 -4.38
N ASN A 94 -6.03 12.06 -3.25
CA ASN A 94 -7.04 11.02 -2.96
C ASN A 94 -7.05 9.85 -3.98
N ARG A 95 -5.91 9.60 -4.64
CA ARG A 95 -5.72 8.54 -5.64
C ARG A 95 -4.41 7.77 -5.43
N ILE A 96 -3.75 7.98 -4.29
CA ILE A 96 -2.60 7.19 -3.83
C ILE A 96 -3.03 6.46 -2.56
N ILE A 97 -3.09 5.14 -2.62
CA ILE A 97 -3.48 4.25 -1.52
C ILE A 97 -2.22 3.62 -0.93
N ASN A 98 -2.07 3.66 0.39
CA ASN A 98 -0.96 3.04 1.11
C ASN A 98 -1.47 2.05 2.15
N ILE A 99 -0.72 0.96 2.35
CA ILE A 99 -0.86 0.05 3.49
C ILE A 99 0.24 0.35 4.50
N HIS A 100 -0.14 0.45 5.77
CA HIS A 100 0.79 0.63 6.88
C HIS A 100 0.61 -0.47 7.94
N PRO A 101 1.70 -1.14 8.42
CA PRO A 101 1.65 -2.31 9.33
C PRO A 101 1.31 -1.98 10.80
N SER A 102 0.41 -1.03 11.04
CA SER A 102 -0.12 -0.74 12.38
C SER A 102 -1.55 -0.19 12.33
N LEU A 103 -2.16 -0.04 13.50
CA LEU A 103 -3.42 0.69 13.68
C LEU A 103 -3.13 2.19 13.86
N ILE A 104 -3.05 2.94 12.75
CA ILE A 104 -2.92 4.40 12.76
C ILE A 104 -4.01 5.02 13.64
N PRO A 105 -3.68 5.95 14.57
CA PRO A 105 -2.45 6.73 14.65
C PRO A 105 -1.31 6.12 15.52
N SER A 106 -1.40 4.84 15.89
CA SER A 106 -0.33 4.19 16.67
C SER A 106 0.80 3.72 15.76
N PHE A 107 2.06 3.90 16.19
CA PHE A 107 3.26 3.38 15.50
C PHE A 107 3.32 3.75 14.00
N CYS A 108 3.08 5.01 13.67
CA CYS A 108 3.08 5.53 12.30
C CYS A 108 3.91 6.83 12.21
N GLY A 109 4.17 7.29 10.99
CA GLY A 109 4.95 8.49 10.72
C GLY A 109 6.46 8.20 10.61
N PRO A 110 7.30 9.25 10.67
CA PRO A 110 8.74 9.11 10.43
C PRO A 110 9.40 8.10 11.36
N GLY A 111 10.12 7.13 10.78
CA GLY A 111 10.82 6.07 11.51
C GLY A 111 10.01 4.78 11.72
N PHE A 112 8.70 4.79 11.42
CA PHE A 112 7.85 3.62 11.48
C PHE A 112 7.66 3.04 10.08
N TYR A 113 8.62 2.24 9.61
CA TYR A 113 8.54 1.57 8.30
C TYR A 113 9.10 0.15 8.36
N GLY A 114 8.50 -0.77 7.60
CA GLY A 114 8.92 -2.18 7.57
C GLY A 114 9.04 -2.78 8.98
N MET A 115 10.17 -3.46 9.25
CA MET A 115 10.40 -4.12 10.55
C MET A 115 10.39 -3.19 11.76
N HIS A 116 10.72 -1.90 11.59
CA HIS A 116 10.75 -0.96 12.71
C HIS A 116 9.38 -0.78 13.38
N VAL A 117 8.29 -0.98 12.62
CA VAL A 117 6.94 -0.95 13.19
C VAL A 117 6.74 -2.11 14.15
N HIS A 118 7.03 -3.33 13.71
CA HIS A 118 6.84 -4.54 14.50
C HIS A 118 7.79 -4.58 15.71
N GLU A 119 9.04 -4.12 15.55
CA GLU A 119 10.00 -3.94 16.65
C GLU A 119 9.45 -2.99 17.71
N ALA A 120 8.85 -1.87 17.31
CA ALA A 120 8.29 -0.88 18.23
C ALA A 120 7.01 -1.40 18.92
N VAL A 121 6.14 -2.08 18.18
CA VAL A 121 4.93 -2.76 18.70
C VAL A 121 5.32 -3.77 19.77
N PHE A 122 6.28 -4.64 19.47
CA PHE A 122 6.80 -5.65 20.39
C PHE A 122 7.42 -5.00 21.64
N LYS A 123 8.33 -4.03 21.44
CA LYS A 123 9.00 -3.30 22.53
C LYS A 123 8.01 -2.59 23.45
N ARG A 124 6.92 -2.06 22.92
CA ARG A 124 5.87 -1.38 23.71
C ARG A 124 5.03 -2.36 24.53
N GLY A 125 4.98 -3.63 24.12
CA GLY A 125 4.24 -4.70 24.80
C GLY A 125 2.74 -4.65 24.58
N VAL A 126 2.26 -4.08 23.46
CA VAL A 126 0.82 -4.07 23.14
C VAL A 126 0.34 -5.49 22.85
N LYS A 127 -0.95 -5.74 23.10
CA LYS A 127 -1.58 -7.06 22.90
C LYS A 127 -2.36 -7.15 21.60
N VAL A 128 -2.62 -6.01 20.97
CA VAL A 128 -3.32 -5.91 19.70
C VAL A 128 -2.49 -5.04 18.78
N SER A 129 -2.29 -5.49 17.55
CA SER A 129 -1.74 -4.72 16.44
C SER A 129 -2.73 -4.78 15.27
N GLY A 130 -2.29 -4.49 14.05
CA GLY A 130 -3.12 -4.57 12.86
C GLY A 130 -2.46 -3.87 11.68
N ALA A 131 -3.25 -3.61 10.65
CA ALA A 131 -2.83 -2.81 9.51
C ALA A 131 -3.89 -1.77 9.15
N THR A 132 -3.44 -0.70 8.50
CA THR A 132 -4.28 0.42 8.07
C THR A 132 -4.05 0.71 6.59
N VAL A 133 -5.13 0.73 5.81
CA VAL A 133 -5.14 1.25 4.44
C VAL A 133 -5.66 2.67 4.47
N HIS A 134 -4.93 3.61 3.88
CA HIS A 134 -5.28 5.03 3.88
C HIS A 134 -4.86 5.72 2.58
N PHE A 135 -5.42 6.89 2.31
CA PHE A 135 -4.91 7.77 1.27
C PHE A 135 -3.62 8.45 1.72
N VAL A 136 -2.68 8.65 0.80
CA VAL A 136 -1.45 9.40 1.06
C VAL A 136 -1.72 10.91 0.99
N THR A 137 -1.15 11.65 1.92
CA THR A 137 -1.15 13.11 1.99
C THR A 137 0.26 13.62 2.23
N GLY A 138 0.46 14.95 2.31
CA GLY A 138 1.76 15.53 2.69
C GLY A 138 2.20 15.18 4.12
N GLU A 139 1.27 14.78 4.99
CA GLU A 139 1.60 14.20 6.29
C GLU A 139 1.82 12.69 6.15
N VAL A 140 3.01 12.22 6.56
CA VAL A 140 3.39 10.80 6.55
C VAL A 140 2.44 10.01 7.45
N ASP A 141 1.75 9.03 6.86
CA ASP A 141 0.73 8.21 7.51
C ASP A 141 -0.42 9.01 8.18
N GLY A 142 -0.64 10.26 7.75
CA GLY A 142 -1.65 11.16 8.32
C GLY A 142 -2.93 11.28 7.50
N GLY A 143 -3.03 10.59 6.37
CA GLY A 143 -4.14 10.76 5.44
C GLY A 143 -5.42 10.01 5.83
N PRO A 144 -6.55 10.28 5.14
CA PRO A 144 -7.84 9.67 5.43
C PRO A 144 -7.80 8.14 5.35
N ILE A 145 -8.21 7.49 6.45
CA ILE A 145 -8.23 6.03 6.60
C ILE A 145 -9.39 5.42 5.80
N ILE A 146 -9.09 4.45 4.94
CA ILE A 146 -10.07 3.68 4.14
C ILE A 146 -10.53 2.44 4.92
N LEU A 147 -9.59 1.59 5.35
CA LEU A 147 -9.85 0.36 6.09
C LEU A 147 -8.82 0.16 7.21
N GLN A 148 -9.24 -0.49 8.30
CA GLN A 148 -8.36 -0.98 9.34
C GLN A 148 -8.80 -2.38 9.76
N ARG A 149 -7.85 -3.23 10.10
CA ARG A 149 -8.13 -4.54 10.70
C ARG A 149 -7.13 -4.83 11.79
N ALA A 150 -7.67 -5.13 12.97
CA ALA A 150 -6.91 -5.42 14.18
C ALA A 150 -6.67 -6.93 14.31
N VAL A 151 -5.56 -7.30 14.94
CA VAL A 151 -5.20 -8.68 15.22
C VAL A 151 -4.58 -8.82 16.61
N ASP A 152 -4.96 -9.90 17.31
CA ASP A 152 -4.36 -10.27 18.60
C ASP A 152 -2.93 -10.77 18.37
N ILE A 153 -2.00 -10.24 19.14
CA ILE A 153 -0.57 -10.59 19.13
C ILE A 153 -0.08 -11.00 20.52
N SER A 154 -1.00 -11.26 21.44
CA SER A 154 -0.67 -11.54 22.84
C SER A 154 0.10 -12.84 23.06
N ASP A 155 -0.01 -13.79 22.14
CA ASP A 155 0.69 -15.08 22.05
C ASP A 155 2.01 -15.01 21.26
N LEU A 156 2.34 -13.87 20.64
CA LEU A 156 3.52 -13.74 19.79
C LEU A 156 4.76 -13.34 20.59
N GLU A 157 5.88 -13.98 20.26
CA GLU A 157 7.12 -13.87 21.05
C GLU A 157 8.22 -13.06 20.35
N THR A 158 8.07 -12.76 19.06
CA THR A 158 9.06 -11.97 18.28
C THR A 158 8.41 -10.91 17.37
N PRO A 159 9.15 -9.83 17.00
CA PRO A 159 8.72 -8.90 15.96
C PRO A 159 8.42 -9.56 14.61
N GLU A 160 9.16 -10.61 14.25
CA GLU A 160 8.97 -11.38 13.01
C GLU A 160 7.63 -12.14 13.03
N ASP A 161 7.24 -12.72 14.17
CA ASP A 161 5.92 -13.36 14.29
C ASP A 161 4.80 -12.33 14.13
N ILE A 162 4.96 -11.15 14.73
CA ILE A 162 4.01 -10.03 14.59
C ILE A 162 3.93 -9.60 13.13
N GLN A 163 5.07 -9.46 12.44
CA GLN A 163 5.09 -9.16 11.02
C GLN A 163 4.31 -10.18 10.23
N ALA A 164 4.59 -11.47 10.41
CA ALA A 164 3.93 -12.54 9.67
C ALA A 164 2.41 -12.49 9.84
N ARG A 165 1.93 -12.30 11.08
CA ARG A 165 0.50 -12.21 11.37
C ARG A 165 -0.15 -10.92 10.84
N VAL A 166 0.53 -9.78 10.91
CA VAL A 166 0.03 -8.52 10.34
C VAL A 166 0.00 -8.60 8.81
N LEU A 167 0.98 -9.23 8.17
CA LEU A 167 1.07 -9.39 6.73
C LEU A 167 -0.11 -10.19 6.15
N GLU A 168 -0.61 -11.20 6.86
CA GLU A 168 -1.84 -11.91 6.48
C GLU A 168 -3.03 -10.94 6.35
N ILE A 169 -3.15 -10.02 7.30
CA ILE A 169 -4.19 -9.00 7.30
C ILE A 169 -3.99 -7.99 6.16
N GLU A 170 -2.76 -7.57 5.88
CA GLU A 170 -2.42 -6.69 4.75
C GLU A 170 -2.87 -7.28 3.41
N HIS A 171 -2.64 -8.58 3.22
CA HIS A 171 -3.04 -9.31 2.00
C HIS A 171 -4.55 -9.38 1.80
N GLU A 172 -5.33 -9.16 2.86
CA GLU A 172 -6.78 -9.08 2.78
C GLU A 172 -7.27 -7.65 2.54
N ILE A 173 -6.86 -6.71 3.40
CA ILE A 173 -7.46 -5.37 3.43
C ILE A 173 -6.95 -4.45 2.33
N LEU A 174 -5.71 -4.63 1.85
CA LEU A 174 -5.21 -3.81 0.76
C LEU A 174 -5.96 -4.07 -0.56
N PRO A 175 -6.12 -5.32 -1.03
CA PRO A 175 -6.97 -5.61 -2.18
C PRO A 175 -8.43 -5.18 -1.99
N GLU A 176 -9.00 -5.33 -0.78
CA GLU A 176 -10.35 -4.91 -0.46
C GLU A 176 -10.53 -3.39 -0.64
N ALA A 177 -9.62 -2.58 -0.11
CA ALA A 177 -9.64 -1.14 -0.26
C ALA A 177 -9.48 -0.69 -1.73
N VAL A 178 -8.60 -1.35 -2.48
CA VAL A 178 -8.42 -1.08 -3.92
C VAL A 178 -9.69 -1.42 -4.70
N ALA A 179 -10.36 -2.54 -4.39
CA ALA A 179 -11.62 -2.91 -5.00
C ALA A 179 -12.71 -1.85 -4.75
N LEU A 180 -12.90 -1.44 -3.49
CA LEU A 180 -13.85 -0.38 -3.12
C LEU A 180 -13.58 0.92 -3.89
N TYR A 181 -12.31 1.29 -4.04
CA TYR A 181 -11.92 2.46 -4.81
C TYR A 181 -12.27 2.30 -6.30
N CYS A 182 -11.92 1.17 -6.91
CA CYS A 182 -12.22 0.88 -8.32
C CYS A 182 -13.72 0.78 -8.62
N GLU A 183 -14.54 0.45 -7.62
CA GLU A 183 -16.00 0.44 -7.69
C GLU A 183 -16.63 1.84 -7.52
N GLY A 184 -15.83 2.86 -7.21
CA GLY A 184 -16.32 4.22 -6.95
C GLY A 184 -17.07 4.35 -5.62
N ARG A 185 -16.82 3.44 -4.68
CA ARG A 185 -17.50 3.39 -3.37
C ARG A 185 -16.78 4.18 -2.28
N VAL A 186 -15.61 4.73 -2.59
CA VAL A 186 -14.78 5.49 -1.64
C VAL A 186 -14.89 6.98 -1.96
N SER A 187 -15.32 7.78 -0.99
CA SER A 187 -15.28 9.24 -1.07
C SER A 187 -14.62 9.85 0.17
N VAL A 188 -13.92 10.98 0.01
CA VAL A 188 -13.32 11.71 1.13
C VAL A 188 -14.17 12.94 1.44
N GLU A 189 -14.67 13.02 2.67
CA GLU A 189 -15.44 14.14 3.19
C GLU A 189 -14.91 14.57 4.56
N ASN A 190 -14.49 15.83 4.70
CA ASN A 190 -13.92 16.37 5.94
C ASN A 190 -12.79 15.50 6.52
N GLU A 191 -11.82 15.13 5.68
CA GLU A 191 -10.67 14.26 6.03
C GLU A 191 -11.07 12.85 6.51
N ARG A 192 -12.29 12.40 6.20
CA ARG A 192 -12.77 11.05 6.50
C ARG A 192 -13.24 10.35 5.24
N VAL A 193 -12.94 9.07 5.15
CA VAL A 193 -13.48 8.23 4.09
C VAL A 193 -14.91 7.82 4.43
N LYS A 194 -15.81 7.92 3.46
CA LYS A 194 -17.09 7.23 3.46
C LYS A 194 -17.06 6.10 2.44
N ILE A 195 -17.61 4.96 2.83
CA ILE A 195 -17.79 3.79 1.98
C ILE A 195 -19.30 3.61 1.75
N SER A 196 -19.72 3.62 0.49
CA SER A 196 -21.14 3.44 0.07
C SER A 196 -21.50 2.02 -0.31
#